data_AF-A0A1F3B3Y0-F1
#
_entry.id   AF-A0A1F3B3Y0-F1
#
_cell.length_a   1.000
_cell.length_b   1.000
_cell.length_c   1.000
_cell.angle_alpha   90.00
_cell.angle_beta   90.00
_cell.angle_gamma   90.00
#
_symmetry.space_group_name_H-M   'P 1'
#
loop_
_entity.id
_entity.type
_entity.pdbx_description
1 polymer ?
#
loop_
_entity_poly.entity_id
_entity_poly.type
_entity_poly.pdbx_seq_one_letter_code
_entity_poly.pdbx_strand_id
1 'polypeptide(L)'
;MGTKIDTSSSKSLQVAEASDRTLQSVKSVATAAAELSRSVSAIKGQAVQADRISTSARSEAENTTNKVQELAVSAQKIGEVVQLITDIADQTNLLALNATIEAARAGDAGKGFAVVAGEVKNLASQTAKATEEIATQISGIQRATNEAVEAIGTIAATISEMNSISSAIARAVDEQGNATEEIATNTREVSADAELVSTSVVQVSRASASSYGSAIEVLWAADDLTKPVEDLNREVDNFLKTIRAR
;
A
#
# COMPACT_ATOMS: atom_id res chain seq x y z
N MET A 1 -10.71 23.88 59.38
CA MET A 1 -10.33 22.48 59.10
C MET A 1 -11.32 21.80 58.15
N GLY A 2 -12.65 21.89 58.38
CA GLY A 2 -13.68 21.28 57.52
C GLY A 2 -13.60 21.64 56.04
N THR A 3 -13.38 22.91 55.69
CA THR A 3 -13.26 23.36 54.29
C THR A 3 -12.10 22.72 53.51
N LYS A 4 -10.98 22.36 54.16
CA LYS A 4 -9.84 21.71 53.49
C LYS A 4 -10.12 20.24 53.16
N ILE A 5 -10.96 19.57 53.93
CA ILE A 5 -11.27 18.14 53.77
C ILE A 5 -12.38 17.94 52.74
N ASP A 6 -13.39 18.81 52.71
CA ASP A 6 -14.38 18.86 51.62
C ASP A 6 -13.69 19.06 50.26
N THR A 7 -12.65 19.90 50.25
CA THR A 7 -11.82 20.13 49.06
C THR A 7 -11.06 18.86 48.64
N SER A 8 -10.52 18.08 49.60
CA SER A 8 -9.79 16.82 49.31
C SER A 8 -10.73 15.73 48.75
N SER A 9 -11.91 15.58 49.34
CA SER A 9 -12.93 14.64 48.87
C SER A 9 -13.44 14.99 47.47
N SER A 10 -13.75 16.28 47.25
CA SER A 10 -14.17 16.78 45.93
C SER A 10 -13.09 16.59 44.86
N LYS A 11 -11.81 16.88 45.17
CA LYS A 11 -10.70 16.63 44.24
C LYS A 11 -10.51 15.15 43.94
N SER A 12 -10.65 14.28 44.94
CA SER A 12 -10.59 12.83 44.75
C SER A 12 -11.68 12.37 43.76
N LEU A 13 -12.91 12.85 43.90
CA LEU A 13 -13.99 12.54 42.97
C LEU A 13 -13.67 12.98 41.53
N GLN A 14 -13.14 14.20 41.35
CA GLN A 14 -12.75 14.70 40.03
C GLN A 14 -11.65 13.86 39.38
N VAL A 15 -10.66 13.38 40.16
CA VAL A 15 -9.61 12.51 39.64
C VAL A 15 -10.19 11.14 39.27
N ALA A 16 -11.08 10.56 40.07
CA ALA A 16 -11.74 9.29 39.75
C ALA A 16 -12.57 9.38 38.45
N GLU A 17 -13.33 10.46 38.27
CA GLU A 17 -14.07 10.72 37.02
C GLU A 17 -13.12 10.90 35.82
N ALA A 18 -11.99 11.58 36.01
CA ALA A 18 -10.98 11.71 34.96
C ALA A 18 -10.37 10.36 34.58
N SER A 19 -10.05 9.51 35.56
CA SER A 19 -9.58 8.14 35.33
C SER A 19 -10.61 7.30 34.58
N ASP A 20 -11.89 7.37 34.92
CA ASP A 20 -12.95 6.65 34.20
C ASP A 20 -13.07 7.09 32.73
N ARG A 21 -13.04 8.41 32.47
CA ARG A 21 -13.00 8.95 31.10
C ARG A 21 -11.76 8.49 30.33
N THR A 22 -10.61 8.41 30.99
CA THR A 22 -9.37 7.89 30.40
C THR A 22 -9.55 6.41 30.02
N LEU A 23 -10.10 5.57 30.89
CA LEU A 23 -10.37 4.16 30.59
C LEU A 23 -11.31 3.98 29.38
N GLN A 24 -12.37 4.78 29.29
CA GLN A 24 -13.26 4.77 28.13
C GLN A 24 -12.55 5.18 26.83
N SER A 25 -11.67 6.18 26.90
CA SER A 25 -10.88 6.65 25.76
C SER A 25 -9.88 5.57 25.31
N VAL A 26 -9.17 4.96 26.25
CA VAL A 26 -8.22 3.86 26.03
C VAL A 26 -8.91 2.65 25.39
N LYS A 27 -10.10 2.27 25.86
CA LYS A 27 -10.90 1.20 25.23
C LYS A 27 -11.26 1.49 23.78
N SER A 28 -11.56 2.76 23.49
CA SER A 28 -11.85 3.21 22.12
C SER A 28 -10.61 3.13 21.23
N VAL A 29 -9.45 3.57 21.74
CA VAL A 29 -8.15 3.45 21.05
C VAL A 29 -7.77 1.98 20.82
N ALA A 30 -7.97 1.10 21.81
CA ALA A 30 -7.71 -0.34 21.67
C ALA A 30 -8.55 -0.97 20.55
N THR A 31 -9.82 -0.56 20.44
CA THR A 31 -10.72 -1.04 19.37
C THR A 31 -10.23 -0.55 18.00
N ALA A 32 -9.86 0.72 17.89
CA ALA A 32 -9.30 1.29 16.66
C ALA A 32 -7.97 0.63 16.26
N ALA A 33 -7.08 0.33 17.22
CA ALA A 33 -5.83 -0.39 16.97
C ALA A 33 -6.09 -1.83 16.48
N ALA A 34 -7.07 -2.53 17.04
CA ALA A 34 -7.47 -3.86 16.57
C ALA A 34 -8.06 -3.83 15.15
N GLU A 35 -8.83 -2.79 14.81
CA GLU A 35 -9.32 -2.55 13.44
C GLU A 35 -8.18 -2.26 12.46
N LEU A 36 -7.24 -1.38 12.83
CA LEU A 36 -6.05 -1.09 12.04
C LEU A 36 -5.20 -2.33 11.80
N SER A 37 -4.99 -3.16 12.82
CA SER A 37 -4.23 -4.41 12.69
C SER A 37 -4.86 -5.37 11.65
N ARG A 38 -6.19 -5.49 11.66
CA ARG A 38 -6.92 -6.26 10.63
C ARG A 38 -6.75 -5.66 9.23
N SER A 39 -6.84 -4.33 9.12
CA SER A 39 -6.67 -3.62 7.85
C SER A 39 -5.24 -3.79 7.30
N VAL A 40 -4.22 -3.62 8.14
CA VAL A 40 -2.80 -3.86 7.82
C VAL A 40 -2.59 -5.27 7.30
N SER A 41 -3.12 -6.29 7.99
CA SER A 41 -3.00 -7.68 7.52
C SER A 41 -3.67 -7.92 6.17
N ALA A 42 -4.81 -7.29 5.92
CA ALA A 42 -5.50 -7.40 4.64
C ALA A 42 -4.71 -6.73 3.50
N ILE A 43 -4.20 -5.53 3.74
CA ILE A 43 -3.38 -4.78 2.76
C ILE A 43 -2.07 -5.54 2.47
N LYS A 44 -1.45 -6.15 3.48
CA LYS A 44 -0.26 -7.02 3.31
C LYS A 44 -0.57 -8.18 2.35
N GLY A 45 -1.71 -8.85 2.54
CA GLY A 45 -2.16 -9.90 1.65
C GLY A 45 -2.37 -9.41 0.21
N GLN A 46 -3.00 -8.24 0.05
CA GLN A 46 -3.21 -7.60 -1.26
C GLN A 46 -1.90 -7.21 -1.95
N ALA A 47 -0.92 -6.69 -1.22
CA ALA A 47 0.40 -6.34 -1.76
C ALA A 47 1.16 -7.58 -2.27
N VAL A 48 1.11 -8.69 -1.53
CA VAL A 48 1.68 -9.98 -1.96
C VAL A 48 0.96 -10.51 -3.19
N GLN A 49 -0.36 -10.36 -3.25
CA GLN A 49 -1.13 -10.77 -4.42
C GLN A 49 -0.78 -9.92 -5.66
N ALA A 50 -0.65 -8.60 -5.50
CA ALA A 50 -0.24 -7.69 -6.56
C ALA A 50 1.15 -8.05 -7.11
N ASP A 51 2.12 -8.33 -6.22
CA ASP A 51 3.47 -8.78 -6.60
C ASP A 51 3.45 -10.06 -7.46
N ARG A 52 2.63 -11.05 -7.08
CA ARG A 52 2.44 -12.28 -7.87
C ARG A 52 1.82 -12.01 -9.24
N ILE A 53 0.80 -11.16 -9.31
CA ILE A 53 0.14 -10.78 -10.57
C ILE A 53 1.14 -10.06 -11.48
N SER A 54 1.89 -9.08 -10.97
CA SER A 54 2.93 -8.38 -11.72
C SER A 54 4.02 -9.34 -12.23
N THR A 55 4.45 -10.29 -11.40
CA THR A 55 5.44 -11.31 -11.81
C THR A 55 4.91 -12.19 -12.94
N SER A 56 3.65 -12.64 -12.85
CA SER A 56 3.00 -13.41 -13.91
C SER A 56 2.86 -12.60 -15.19
N ALA A 57 2.42 -11.35 -15.09
CA ALA A 57 2.26 -10.45 -16.23
C ALA A 57 3.59 -10.16 -16.93
N ARG A 58 4.69 -10.03 -16.18
CA ARG A 58 6.03 -9.90 -16.74
C ARG A 58 6.42 -11.12 -17.57
N SER A 59 6.21 -12.32 -17.03
CA SER A 59 6.51 -13.56 -17.76
C SER A 59 5.67 -13.70 -19.03
N GLU A 60 4.41 -13.28 -18.98
CA GLU A 60 3.53 -13.30 -20.15
C GLU A 60 3.92 -12.25 -21.21
N ALA A 61 4.36 -11.07 -20.79
CA ALA A 61 4.94 -10.07 -21.68
C ALA A 61 6.22 -10.60 -22.37
N GLU A 62 7.14 -11.20 -21.62
CA GLU A 62 8.36 -11.83 -22.15
C GLU A 62 8.04 -12.93 -23.18
N ASN A 63 7.08 -13.81 -22.87
CA ASN A 63 6.62 -14.84 -23.80
C ASN A 63 6.00 -14.25 -25.06
N THR A 64 5.24 -13.15 -24.93
CA THR A 64 4.63 -12.46 -26.07
C THR A 64 5.70 -11.81 -26.94
N THR A 65 6.70 -11.16 -26.34
CA THR A 65 7.87 -10.62 -27.07
C THR A 65 8.57 -11.69 -27.89
N ASN A 66 8.82 -12.87 -27.32
CA ASN A 66 9.46 -13.97 -28.04
C ASN A 66 8.65 -14.41 -29.27
N LYS A 67 7.32 -14.59 -29.12
CA LYS A 67 6.44 -14.97 -30.24
C LYS A 67 6.39 -13.91 -31.34
N VAL A 68 6.36 -12.64 -30.96
CA VAL A 68 6.37 -11.51 -31.90
C VAL A 68 7.72 -11.44 -32.62
N GLN A 69 8.84 -11.73 -31.94
CA GLN A 69 10.16 -11.81 -32.56
C GLN A 69 10.25 -12.96 -33.57
N GLU A 70 9.66 -14.13 -33.27
CA GLU A 70 9.56 -15.25 -34.23
C GLU A 70 8.74 -14.88 -35.48
N LEU A 71 7.66 -14.10 -35.32
CA LEU A 71 6.89 -13.55 -36.43
C LEU A 71 7.74 -12.59 -37.28
N ALA A 72 8.54 -11.73 -36.65
CA ALA A 72 9.42 -10.80 -37.36
C ALA A 72 10.45 -11.56 -38.22
N VAL A 73 11.07 -12.60 -37.66
CA VAL A 73 12.02 -13.48 -38.38
C VAL A 73 11.31 -14.20 -39.54
N SER A 74 10.09 -14.66 -39.33
CA SER A 74 9.30 -15.33 -40.38
C SER A 74 8.94 -14.38 -41.51
N ALA A 75 8.51 -13.15 -41.19
CA ALA A 75 8.23 -12.11 -42.18
C ALA A 75 9.47 -11.73 -42.97
N GLN A 76 10.65 -11.66 -42.34
CA GLN A 76 11.92 -11.44 -43.03
C GLN A 76 12.22 -12.54 -44.05
N LYS A 77 12.09 -13.82 -43.67
CA LYS A 77 12.28 -14.96 -44.58
C LYS A 77 11.31 -14.93 -45.76
N ILE A 78 10.06 -14.55 -45.52
CA ILE A 78 9.08 -14.39 -46.62
C ILE A 78 9.52 -13.26 -47.55
N GLY A 79 10.01 -12.13 -47.00
CA GLY A 79 10.56 -11.04 -47.80
C GLY A 79 11.72 -11.49 -48.72
N GLU A 80 12.64 -12.31 -48.20
CA GLU A 80 13.74 -12.89 -48.98
C GLU A 80 13.23 -13.79 -50.12
N VAL A 81 12.21 -14.61 -49.86
CA VAL A 81 11.57 -15.46 -50.89
C VAL A 81 10.85 -14.61 -51.94
N VAL A 82 10.12 -13.58 -51.53
CA VAL A 82 9.42 -12.67 -52.45
C VAL A 82 10.41 -11.95 -53.37
N GLN A 83 11.55 -11.50 -52.83
CA GLN A 83 12.61 -10.90 -53.63
C GLN A 83 13.15 -11.88 -54.69
N LEU A 84 13.42 -13.13 -54.31
CA LEU A 84 13.86 -14.15 -55.25
C LEU A 84 12.82 -14.40 -56.37
N ILE A 85 11.53 -14.41 -56.05
CA ILE A 85 10.46 -14.60 -57.05
C ILE A 85 10.43 -13.40 -58.00
N THR A 86 10.59 -12.17 -57.50
CA THR A 86 10.70 -10.97 -58.34
C THR A 86 11.88 -11.08 -59.31
N ASP A 87 13.05 -11.49 -58.81
CA ASP A 87 14.25 -11.67 -59.66
C ASP A 87 14.03 -12.74 -60.75
N ILE A 88 13.34 -13.85 -60.42
CA ILE A 88 12.96 -14.89 -61.38
C ILE A 88 11.96 -14.36 -62.42
N ALA A 89 10.99 -13.56 -62.01
CA ALA A 89 10.01 -12.96 -62.92
C ALA A 89 10.69 -12.00 -63.91
N ASP A 90 11.62 -11.18 -63.44
CA ASP A 90 12.40 -10.27 -64.29
C ASP A 90 13.30 -11.04 -65.27
N GLN A 91 13.95 -12.11 -64.82
CA GLN A 91 14.75 -12.97 -65.70
C GLN A 91 13.88 -13.68 -66.75
N THR A 92 12.68 -14.13 -66.35
CA THR A 92 11.71 -14.77 -67.25
C THR A 92 11.20 -13.79 -68.30
N ASN A 93 10.94 -12.55 -67.89
CA ASN A 93 10.56 -11.46 -68.79
C ASN A 93 11.66 -11.16 -69.83
N LEU A 94 12.92 -11.13 -69.40
CA LEU A 94 14.08 -10.97 -70.29
C LEU A 94 14.24 -12.15 -71.27
N LEU A 95 14.06 -13.39 -70.81
CA LEU A 95 14.10 -14.58 -71.66
C LEU A 95 12.96 -14.57 -72.70
N ALA A 96 11.75 -14.19 -72.30
CA ALA A 96 10.59 -14.07 -73.17
C ALA A 96 10.79 -12.96 -74.22
N LEU A 97 11.43 -11.85 -73.84
CA LEU A 97 11.80 -10.80 -74.78
C LEU A 97 12.79 -11.31 -75.83
N ASN A 98 13.84 -12.02 -75.42
CA ASN A 98 14.81 -12.62 -76.34
C ASN A 98 14.14 -13.64 -77.29
N ALA A 99 13.22 -14.46 -76.77
CA ALA A 99 12.45 -15.40 -77.59
C ALA A 99 11.54 -14.68 -78.60
N THR A 100 10.96 -13.54 -78.23
CA THR A 100 10.17 -12.70 -79.15
C THR A 100 11.03 -12.15 -80.28
N ILE A 101 12.25 -11.70 -79.97
CA ILE A 101 13.22 -11.21 -80.97
C ILE A 101 13.60 -12.33 -81.95
N GLU A 102 13.91 -13.53 -81.45
CA GLU A 102 14.32 -14.64 -82.30
C GLU A 102 13.14 -15.19 -83.14
N ALA A 103 11.93 -15.18 -82.58
CA ALA A 103 10.71 -15.52 -83.32
C ALA A 103 10.45 -14.54 -84.48
N ALA A 104 10.67 -13.24 -84.27
CA ALA A 104 10.59 -12.25 -85.35
C ALA A 104 11.66 -12.50 -86.43
N ARG A 105 12.86 -12.93 -86.02
CA ARG A 105 13.97 -13.25 -86.93
C ARG A 105 13.70 -14.48 -87.80
N ALA A 106 12.95 -15.45 -87.29
CA ALA A 106 12.52 -16.64 -88.02
C ALA A 106 11.37 -16.38 -89.03
N GLY A 107 10.82 -15.17 -89.08
CA GLY A 107 9.77 -14.79 -90.03
C GLY A 107 8.48 -15.60 -89.85
N ASP A 108 7.91 -16.10 -90.95
CA ASP A 108 6.64 -16.83 -90.92
C ASP A 108 6.69 -18.13 -90.10
N ALA A 109 7.86 -18.79 -90.03
CA ALA A 109 8.06 -20.01 -89.24
C ALA A 109 8.03 -19.74 -87.71
N GLY A 110 8.29 -18.50 -87.29
CA GLY A 110 8.34 -18.09 -85.88
C GLY A 110 7.01 -17.63 -85.29
N LYS A 111 5.94 -17.48 -86.09
CA LYS A 111 4.65 -16.89 -85.64
C LYS A 111 4.05 -17.56 -84.40
N GLY A 112 4.05 -18.90 -84.35
CA GLY A 112 3.55 -19.63 -83.17
C GLY A 112 4.42 -19.43 -81.93
N PHE A 113 5.74 -19.34 -82.13
CA PHE A 113 6.71 -19.09 -81.07
C PHE A 113 6.60 -17.66 -80.51
N ALA A 114 6.30 -16.68 -81.37
CA ALA A 114 6.08 -15.29 -80.97
C ALA A 114 4.85 -15.14 -80.05
N VAL A 115 3.77 -15.89 -80.30
CA VAL A 115 2.58 -15.88 -79.43
C VAL A 115 2.92 -16.43 -78.04
N VAL A 116 3.61 -17.56 -77.97
CA VAL A 116 4.02 -18.16 -76.69
C VAL A 116 4.98 -17.23 -75.93
N ALA A 117 5.95 -16.63 -76.61
CA ALA A 117 6.87 -15.68 -76.00
C ALA A 117 6.14 -14.44 -75.44
N GLY A 118 5.13 -13.92 -76.16
CA GLY A 118 4.28 -12.84 -75.68
C GLY A 118 3.48 -13.21 -74.42
N GLU A 119 2.93 -14.42 -74.37
CA GLU A 119 2.17 -14.90 -73.21
C GLU A 119 3.07 -15.09 -71.98
N VAL A 120 4.27 -15.67 -72.16
CA VAL A 120 5.26 -15.81 -71.08
C VAL A 120 5.69 -14.43 -70.56
N LYS A 121 5.88 -13.45 -71.45
CA LYS A 121 6.22 -12.08 -71.06
C LYS A 121 5.12 -11.43 -70.22
N ASN A 122 3.85 -11.64 -70.59
CA ASN A 122 2.69 -11.13 -69.87
C ASN A 122 2.58 -11.77 -68.48
N LEU A 123 2.70 -13.10 -68.38
CA LEU A 123 2.74 -13.84 -67.11
C LEU A 123 3.87 -13.38 -66.20
N ALA A 124 5.07 -13.16 -66.75
CA ALA A 124 6.21 -12.64 -65.99
C ALA A 124 5.93 -11.24 -65.42
N SER A 125 5.34 -10.35 -66.24
CA SER A 125 4.95 -9.00 -65.78
C SER A 125 3.86 -9.03 -64.71
N GLN A 126 2.86 -9.91 -64.84
CA GLN A 126 1.84 -10.11 -63.81
C GLN A 126 2.43 -10.67 -62.51
N THR A 127 3.39 -11.59 -62.62
CA THR A 127 4.09 -12.16 -61.47
C THR A 127 4.88 -11.08 -60.73
N ALA A 128 5.66 -10.25 -61.44
CA ALA A 128 6.42 -9.15 -60.84
C ALA A 128 5.52 -8.14 -60.12
N LYS A 129 4.36 -7.80 -60.71
CA LYS A 129 3.38 -6.93 -60.06
C LYS A 129 2.81 -7.57 -58.78
N ALA A 130 2.45 -8.85 -58.84
CA ALA A 130 1.93 -9.56 -57.67
C ALA A 130 2.97 -9.66 -56.54
N THR A 131 4.24 -9.89 -56.87
CA THR A 131 5.31 -9.94 -55.85
C THR A 131 5.59 -8.57 -55.24
N GLU A 132 5.47 -7.47 -56.00
CA GLU A 132 5.57 -6.10 -55.47
C GLU A 132 4.46 -5.79 -54.46
N GLU A 133 3.21 -6.20 -54.77
CA GLU A 133 2.08 -6.07 -53.85
C GLU A 133 2.31 -6.88 -52.56
N ILE A 134 2.82 -8.11 -52.67
CA ILE A 134 3.17 -8.95 -51.51
C ILE A 134 4.31 -8.31 -50.70
N ALA A 135 5.37 -7.81 -51.35
CA ALA A 135 6.50 -7.16 -50.68
C ALA A 135 6.05 -5.96 -49.83
N THR A 136 5.08 -5.18 -50.35
CA THR A 136 4.45 -4.08 -49.61
C THR A 136 3.72 -4.59 -48.36
N GLN A 137 2.97 -5.69 -48.47
CA GLN A 137 2.29 -6.29 -47.31
C GLN A 137 3.27 -6.83 -46.27
N ILE A 138 4.34 -7.50 -46.70
CA ILE A 138 5.38 -8.02 -45.79
C ILE A 138 6.08 -6.89 -45.05
N SER A 139 6.39 -5.79 -45.74
CA SER A 139 6.96 -4.58 -45.10
C SER A 139 6.00 -4.00 -44.06
N GLY A 140 4.70 -4.00 -44.36
CA GLY A 140 3.66 -3.60 -43.40
C GLY A 140 3.61 -4.50 -42.16
N ILE A 141 3.71 -5.82 -42.35
CA ILE A 141 3.76 -6.80 -41.26
C ILE A 141 5.01 -6.56 -40.40
N GLN A 142 6.19 -6.43 -41.00
CA GLN A 142 7.44 -6.17 -40.27
C GLN A 142 7.35 -4.92 -39.40
N ARG A 143 6.83 -3.82 -39.94
CA ARG A 143 6.60 -2.58 -39.19
C ARG A 143 5.66 -2.80 -38.01
N ALA A 144 4.48 -3.39 -38.24
CA ALA A 144 3.52 -3.67 -37.17
C ALA A 144 4.10 -4.60 -36.09
N THR A 145 4.96 -5.53 -36.48
CA THR A 145 5.65 -6.45 -35.55
C THR A 145 6.63 -5.69 -34.66
N ASN A 146 7.42 -4.75 -35.23
CA ASN A 146 8.33 -3.91 -34.46
C ASN A 146 7.57 -2.97 -33.50
N GLU A 147 6.51 -2.32 -33.96
CA GLU A 147 5.62 -1.49 -33.13
C GLU A 147 5.04 -2.29 -31.95
N ALA A 148 4.66 -3.56 -32.19
CA ALA A 148 4.18 -4.44 -31.14
C ALA A 148 5.28 -4.76 -30.10
N VAL A 149 6.53 -5.01 -30.52
CA VAL A 149 7.65 -5.23 -29.59
C VAL A 149 7.89 -4.01 -28.69
N GLU A 150 7.88 -2.80 -29.27
CA GLU A 150 8.05 -1.55 -28.51
C GLU A 150 6.92 -1.34 -27.49
N ALA A 151 5.67 -1.58 -27.91
CA ALA A 151 4.51 -1.49 -27.03
C ALA A 151 4.60 -2.50 -25.87
N ILE A 152 4.98 -3.75 -26.15
CA ILE A 152 5.18 -4.78 -25.12
C ILE A 152 6.32 -4.39 -24.17
N GLY A 153 7.41 -3.80 -24.68
CA GLY A 153 8.51 -3.31 -23.86
C GLY A 153 8.06 -2.22 -22.88
N THR A 154 7.21 -1.30 -23.33
CA THR A 154 6.61 -0.25 -22.48
C THR A 154 5.69 -0.85 -21.40
N ILE A 155 4.91 -1.87 -21.76
CA ILE A 155 4.08 -2.63 -20.80
C ILE A 155 4.97 -3.33 -19.76
N ALA A 156 6.06 -3.98 -20.17
CA ALA A 156 6.99 -4.65 -19.28
C ALA A 156 7.64 -3.67 -18.28
N ALA A 157 8.03 -2.47 -18.74
CA ALA A 157 8.54 -1.41 -17.88
C ALA A 157 7.51 -0.98 -16.82
N THR A 158 6.24 -0.79 -17.24
CA THR A 158 5.13 -0.43 -16.35
C THR A 158 4.88 -1.53 -15.30
N ILE A 159 4.97 -2.79 -15.69
CA ILE A 159 4.84 -3.94 -14.76
C ILE A 159 5.98 -3.97 -13.73
N SER A 160 7.21 -3.64 -14.16
CA SER A 160 8.36 -3.54 -13.25
C SER A 160 8.19 -2.42 -12.22
N GLU A 161 7.63 -1.27 -12.65
CA GLU A 161 7.29 -0.18 -11.73
C GLU A 161 6.21 -0.59 -10.73
N MET A 162 5.15 -1.28 -11.18
CA MET A 162 4.12 -1.84 -10.29
C MET A 162 4.69 -2.80 -9.25
N ASN A 163 5.66 -3.65 -9.62
CA ASN A 163 6.33 -4.54 -8.70
C ASN A 163 7.10 -3.77 -7.61
N SER A 164 7.82 -2.73 -8.02
CA SER A 164 8.57 -1.85 -7.11
C SER A 164 7.65 -1.12 -6.13
N ILE A 165 6.50 -0.63 -6.60
CA ILE A 165 5.47 0.01 -5.77
C ILE A 165 4.87 -1.01 -4.79
N SER A 166 4.55 -2.22 -5.24
CA SER A 166 3.99 -3.28 -4.38
C SER A 166 4.97 -3.66 -3.26
N SER A 167 6.27 -3.73 -3.57
CA SER A 167 7.34 -3.94 -2.59
C SER A 167 7.44 -2.80 -1.58
N ALA A 168 7.33 -1.55 -2.02
CA ALA A 168 7.33 -0.39 -1.15
C ALA A 168 6.11 -0.37 -0.21
N ILE A 169 4.92 -0.69 -0.74
CA ILE A 169 3.69 -0.83 0.05
C ILE A 169 3.86 -1.93 1.10
N ALA A 170 4.38 -3.10 0.73
CA ALA A 170 4.59 -4.21 1.67
C ALA A 170 5.49 -3.79 2.85
N ARG A 171 6.57 -3.05 2.59
CA ARG A 171 7.45 -2.51 3.65
C ARG A 171 6.72 -1.50 4.55
N ALA A 172 6.02 -0.54 3.95
CA ALA A 172 5.27 0.47 4.70
C ALA A 172 4.17 -0.15 5.57
N VAL A 173 3.51 -1.19 5.08
CA VAL A 173 2.47 -1.93 5.81
C VAL A 173 3.06 -2.74 6.96
N ASP A 174 4.24 -3.34 6.80
CA ASP A 174 4.94 -4.00 7.92
C ASP A 174 5.32 -3.00 9.03
N GLU A 175 5.81 -1.82 8.66
CA GLU A 175 6.11 -0.75 9.62
C GLU A 175 4.84 -0.25 10.34
N GLN A 176 3.74 -0.06 9.61
CA GLN A 176 2.43 0.26 10.20
C GLN A 176 1.92 -0.84 11.13
N GLY A 177 2.19 -2.10 10.83
CA GLY A 177 1.85 -3.24 11.69
C GLY A 177 2.55 -3.15 13.04
N ASN A 178 3.86 -2.92 13.02
CA ASN A 178 4.66 -2.76 14.25
C ASN A 178 4.18 -1.57 15.09
N ALA A 179 3.94 -0.41 14.46
CA ALA A 179 3.43 0.77 15.15
C ALA A 179 2.04 0.52 15.78
N THR A 180 1.18 -0.23 15.10
CA THR A 180 -0.15 -0.58 15.62
C THR A 180 -0.06 -1.52 16.82
N GLU A 181 0.88 -2.47 16.81
CA GLU A 181 1.15 -3.37 17.94
C GLU A 181 1.70 -2.61 19.16
N GLU A 182 2.57 -1.63 18.92
CA GLU A 182 3.10 -0.74 19.95
C GLU A 182 1.97 0.11 20.58
N ILE A 183 1.10 0.70 19.76
CA ILE A 183 -0.09 1.42 20.24
C ILE A 183 -0.96 0.51 21.10
N ALA A 184 -1.22 -0.73 20.66
CA ALA A 184 -2.03 -1.67 21.43
C ALA A 184 -1.39 -2.03 22.78
N THR A 185 -0.06 -2.10 22.84
CA THR A 185 0.68 -2.35 24.08
C THR A 185 0.67 -1.14 25.01
N ASN A 186 0.99 0.05 24.53
CA ASN A 186 0.90 1.30 25.30
C ASN A 186 -0.51 1.55 25.84
N THR A 187 -1.53 1.22 25.04
CA THR A 187 -2.93 1.36 25.46
C THR A 187 -3.26 0.42 26.63
N ARG A 188 -2.71 -0.80 26.66
CA ARG A 188 -2.87 -1.73 27.80
C ARG A 188 -2.20 -1.18 29.05
N GLU A 189 -1.01 -0.60 28.93
CA GLU A 189 -0.28 0.02 30.06
C GLU A 189 -1.05 1.21 30.62
N VAL A 190 -1.51 2.13 29.77
CA VAL A 190 -2.30 3.30 30.20
C VAL A 190 -3.62 2.86 30.87
N SER A 191 -4.23 1.77 30.41
CA SER A 191 -5.41 1.20 31.08
C SER A 191 -5.08 0.77 32.51
N ALA A 192 -3.99 0.04 32.71
CA ALA A 192 -3.56 -0.44 34.02
C ALA A 192 -3.22 0.74 34.95
N ASP A 193 -2.54 1.77 34.44
CA ASP A 193 -2.21 2.98 35.19
C ASP A 193 -3.47 3.75 35.59
N ALA A 194 -4.46 3.87 34.70
CA ALA A 194 -5.72 4.54 35.02
C ALA A 194 -6.53 3.80 36.09
N GLU A 195 -6.52 2.46 36.08
CA GLU A 195 -7.11 1.62 37.14
C GLU A 195 -6.38 1.78 38.48
N LEU A 196 -5.04 1.83 38.44
CA LEU A 196 -4.21 2.05 39.62
C LEU A 196 -4.49 3.43 40.25
N VAL A 197 -4.59 4.49 39.44
CA VAL A 197 -4.94 5.84 39.89
C VAL A 197 -6.33 5.84 40.52
N SER A 198 -7.32 5.23 39.85
CA SER A 198 -8.69 5.12 40.39
C SER A 198 -8.71 4.45 41.77
N THR A 199 -7.98 3.34 41.93
CA THR A 199 -7.86 2.62 43.21
C THR A 199 -7.16 3.48 44.27
N SER A 200 -6.08 4.16 43.91
CA SER A 200 -5.31 5.03 44.81
C SER A 200 -6.16 6.21 45.31
N VAL A 201 -6.99 6.77 44.44
CA VAL A 201 -7.93 7.85 44.78
C VAL A 201 -8.97 7.40 45.81
N VAL A 202 -9.50 6.19 45.69
CA VAL A 202 -10.41 5.60 46.70
C VAL A 202 -9.71 5.48 48.06
N GLN A 203 -8.44 5.07 48.07
CA GLN A 203 -7.65 4.97 49.31
C GLN A 203 -7.40 6.35 49.94
N VAL A 204 -7.03 7.37 49.13
CA VAL A 204 -6.83 8.75 49.59
C VAL A 204 -8.12 9.34 50.16
N SER A 205 -9.26 9.09 49.52
CA SER A 205 -10.58 9.52 50.01
C SER A 205 -10.89 8.91 51.39
N ARG A 206 -10.66 7.60 51.57
CA ARG A 206 -10.83 6.91 52.85
C ARG A 206 -9.89 7.44 53.94
N ALA A 207 -8.60 7.63 53.62
CA ALA A 207 -7.61 8.17 54.55
C ALA A 207 -7.95 9.61 54.99
N SER A 208 -8.45 10.44 54.05
CA SER A 208 -8.93 11.79 54.34
C SER A 208 -10.13 11.77 55.28
N ALA A 209 -11.09 10.87 55.06
CA ALA A 209 -12.26 10.70 55.93
C ALA A 209 -11.88 10.23 57.34
N SER A 210 -10.94 9.28 57.46
CA SER A 210 -10.41 8.84 58.76
C SER A 210 -9.70 9.98 59.49
N SER A 211 -8.87 10.76 58.79
CA SER A 211 -8.18 11.91 59.37
C SER A 211 -9.15 12.98 59.87
N TYR A 212 -10.29 13.15 59.19
CA TYR A 212 -11.37 14.03 59.65
C TYR A 212 -11.98 13.55 60.97
N GLY A 213 -12.27 12.26 61.08
CA GLY A 213 -12.76 11.65 62.32
C GLY A 213 -11.80 11.91 63.48
N SER A 214 -10.50 11.63 63.29
CA SER A 214 -9.49 11.90 64.33
C SER A 214 -9.35 13.39 64.66
N ALA A 215 -9.49 14.30 63.68
CA ALA A 215 -9.47 15.73 63.94
C ALA A 215 -10.68 16.20 64.78
N ILE A 216 -11.85 15.58 64.59
CA ILE A 216 -13.04 15.82 65.44
C ILE A 216 -12.77 15.30 66.87
N GLU A 217 -12.18 14.12 67.02
CA GLU A 217 -11.83 13.57 68.33
C GLU A 217 -10.85 14.49 69.08
N VAL A 218 -9.83 15.01 68.39
CA VAL A 218 -8.90 15.99 68.97
C VAL A 218 -9.62 17.27 69.36
N LEU A 219 -10.55 17.75 68.55
CA LEU A 219 -11.35 18.94 68.87
C LEU A 219 -12.19 18.72 70.13
N TRP A 220 -12.84 17.56 70.26
CA TRP A 220 -13.59 17.20 71.45
C TRP A 220 -12.70 17.05 72.68
N ALA A 221 -11.52 16.44 72.54
CA ALA A 221 -10.56 16.33 73.65
C ALA A 221 -10.03 17.71 74.09
N ALA A 222 -9.79 18.63 73.15
CA ALA A 222 -9.39 20.00 73.45
C ALA A 222 -10.52 20.79 74.12
N ASP A 223 -11.77 20.63 73.66
CA ASP A 223 -12.96 21.23 74.28
C ASP A 223 -13.15 20.71 75.72
N ASP A 224 -13.04 19.39 75.92
CA ASP A 224 -13.17 18.76 77.23
C ASP A 224 -12.07 19.20 78.21
N LEU A 225 -10.85 19.48 77.72
CA LEU A 225 -9.75 20.03 78.53
C LEU A 225 -10.03 21.46 79.03
N THR A 226 -10.94 22.20 78.41
CA THR A 226 -11.28 23.57 78.81
C THR A 226 -11.86 23.61 80.23
N LYS A 227 -12.72 22.65 80.59
CA LYS A 227 -13.36 22.59 81.92
C LYS A 227 -12.35 22.35 83.06
N PRO A 228 -11.48 21.32 83.03
CA PRO A 228 -10.43 21.15 84.02
C PRO A 228 -9.51 22.36 84.15
N VAL A 229 -9.20 23.04 83.04
CA VAL A 229 -8.35 24.25 83.07
C VAL A 229 -9.06 25.42 83.75
N GLU A 230 -10.36 25.62 83.49
CA GLU A 230 -11.17 26.63 84.18
C GLU A 230 -11.32 26.33 85.67
N ASP A 231 -11.57 25.07 86.02
CA ASP A 231 -11.68 24.63 87.42
C ASP A 231 -10.34 24.78 88.17
N LEU A 232 -9.22 24.42 87.54
CA LEU A 232 -7.89 24.63 88.10
C LEU A 232 -7.60 26.12 88.33
N ASN A 233 -7.93 26.99 87.36
CA ASN A 233 -7.78 28.44 87.51
C ASN A 233 -8.64 28.99 88.66
N ARG A 234 -9.88 28.48 88.80
CA ARG A 234 -10.78 28.87 89.91
C ARG A 234 -10.20 28.45 91.25
N GLU A 235 -9.66 27.24 91.35
CA GLU A 235 -9.05 26.73 92.57
C GLU A 235 -7.79 27.52 92.97
N VAL A 236 -6.95 27.87 91.98
CA VAL A 236 -5.79 28.74 92.18
C VAL A 236 -6.20 30.14 92.65
N ASP A 237 -7.23 30.75 92.05
CA ASP A 237 -7.71 32.08 92.45
C ASP A 237 -8.30 32.07 93.88
N ASN A 238 -9.04 31.03 94.24
CA ASN A 238 -9.55 30.81 95.59
C ASN A 238 -8.42 30.65 96.63
N PHE A 239 -7.39 29.87 96.28
CA PHE A 239 -6.21 29.69 97.11
C PHE A 239 -5.48 31.02 97.35
N LEU A 240 -5.25 31.81 96.30
CA LEU A 240 -4.63 33.14 96.39
C LEU A 240 -5.45 34.13 97.23
N LYS A 241 -6.79 34.11 97.10
CA LYS A 241 -7.69 34.91 97.95
C LYS A 241 -7.58 34.52 99.43
N THR A 242 -7.49 33.24 99.73
CA THR A 242 -7.36 32.73 101.10
C THR A 242 -6.03 33.12 101.73
N ILE A 243 -4.94 33.16 100.95
CA ILE A 243 -3.64 33.67 101.41
C ILE A 243 -3.69 35.17 101.68
N ARG A 244 -4.33 35.97 100.82
CA ARG A 244 -4.42 37.44 100.99
C ARG A 244 -5.35 37.90 102.12
N ALA A 245 -6.25 37.04 102.59
CA ALA A 245 -7.17 37.31 103.68
C ALA A 245 -6.62 36.93 105.08
N ARG A 246 -5.40 36.36 105.13
CA ARG A 246 -4.62 36.15 106.35
C ARG A 246 -3.56 37.23 106.49
#